data_AF-A0A939GIR6-F1
#
_entry.id   AF-A0A939GIR6-F1
#
_cell.length_a   1.000
_cell.length_b   1.000
_cell.length_c   1.000
_cell.angle_alpha   90.00
_cell.angle_beta   90.00
_cell.angle_gamma   90.00
#
_symmetry.space_group_name_H-M   'P 1'
#
loop_
_entity.id
_entity.type
_entity.pdbx_description
1 polymer ?
#
loop_
_entity_poly.entity_id
_entity_poly.type
_entity_poly.pdbx_seq_one_letter_code
_entity_poly.pdbx_strand_id
1 'polypeptide(L)' 'MKHKQVLVAADRVWDIDGYPNYFLDAQGRLYRLNARGEIIVMKRAVKRYTVDYVLKSRFFSLSQLRQLLRRHLPINPL' A
#
# COMPACT_ATOMS: atom_id res chain seq x y z
N MET A 1 7.64 -12.10 -21.17
CA MET A 1 8.34 -10.99 -20.49
C MET A 1 8.56 -11.39 -19.03
N LYS A 2 9.81 -11.63 -18.61
CA LYS A 2 10.15 -12.01 -17.23
C LYS A 2 10.06 -10.75 -16.36
N HIS A 3 9.04 -10.63 -15.51
CA HIS A 3 9.02 -9.58 -14.49
C HIS A 3 10.16 -9.88 -13.52
N LYS A 4 11.23 -9.06 -13.61
CA LYS A 4 12.33 -9.04 -12.65
C LYS A 4 11.70 -8.75 -11.29
N GLN A 5 11.59 -9.77 -10.44
CA GLN A 5 11.15 -9.61 -9.05
C GLN A 5 12.21 -8.79 -8.34
N VAL A 6 12.01 -7.47 -8.30
CA VAL A 6 12.74 -6.62 -7.39
C VAL A 6 12.19 -6.98 -6.02
N LEU A 7 12.96 -7.71 -5.21
CA LEU A 7 12.74 -7.85 -3.78
C LEU A 7 12.85 -6.44 -3.18
N VAL A 8 11.74 -5.71 -3.19
CA VAL A 8 11.65 -4.43 -2.50
C VAL A 8 11.42 -4.75 -1.04
N ALA A 9 12.46 -4.58 -0.22
CA ALA A 9 12.27 -4.41 1.22
C ALA A 9 11.43 -3.15 1.41
N ALA A 10 10.15 -3.33 1.74
CA ALA A 10 9.22 -2.24 2.02
C ALA A 10 8.77 -2.37 3.47
N ASP A 11 8.97 -1.31 4.25
CA ASP A 11 8.49 -1.28 5.62
C ASP A 11 6.96 -1.19 5.62
N ARG A 12 6.31 -2.20 6.21
CA ARG A 12 4.86 -2.23 6.39
C ARG A 12 4.49 -1.36 7.59
N VAL A 13 4.30 -0.06 7.35
CA VAL A 13 4.03 0.93 8.40
C VAL A 13 2.54 1.15 8.62
N TRP A 14 1.74 1.11 7.56
CA TRP A 14 0.29 1.29 7.64
C TRP A 14 -0.45 0.17 6.93
N ASP A 15 -1.35 -0.48 7.64
CA ASP A 15 -2.34 -1.36 7.05
C ASP A 15 -3.57 -0.59 6.61
N ILE A 16 -4.30 -1.18 5.66
CA ILE A 16 -5.53 -0.61 5.14
C ILE A 16 -6.68 -1.54 5.55
N ASP A 17 -7.55 -1.04 6.42
CA ASP A 17 -8.71 -1.74 6.93
C ASP A 17 -9.62 -2.21 5.78
N GLY A 18 -10.06 -3.47 5.82
CA GLY A 18 -10.79 -4.14 4.73
C GLY A 18 -9.94 -4.56 3.51
N TYR A 19 -8.63 -4.25 3.48
CA TYR A 19 -7.70 -4.59 2.40
C TYR A 19 -6.41 -5.22 2.92
N PRO A 20 -6.45 -6.46 3.47
CA PRO A 20 -5.34 -7.07 4.22
C PRO A 20 -4.08 -7.33 3.39
N ASN A 21 -4.20 -7.36 2.06
CA ASN A 21 -3.08 -7.55 1.15
C ASN A 21 -2.46 -6.22 0.70
N TYR A 22 -2.90 -5.08 1.22
CA TYR A 22 -2.42 -3.76 0.84
C TYR A 22 -1.90 -3.01 2.06
N PHE A 23 -0.80 -2.28 1.86
CA PHE A 23 -0.17 -1.50 2.93
C PHE A 23 0.58 -0.29 2.36
N LEU A 24 0.86 0.69 3.23
CA LEU A 24 1.70 1.83 2.92
C LEU A 24 3.01 1.79 3.71
N ASP A 25 4.09 2.29 3.12
CA ASP A 25 5.31 2.64 3.83
C ASP A 25 5.20 3.99 4.57
N ALA A 26 6.26 4.38 5.26
CA ALA A 26 6.33 5.68 5.95
C ALA A 26 6.20 6.88 5.00
N GLN A 27 6.54 6.71 3.71
CA GLN A 27 6.47 7.73 2.66
C GLN A 27 5.12 7.72 1.92
N GLY A 28 4.18 6.87 2.35
CA GLY A 28 2.85 6.72 1.77
C GLY A 28 2.83 6.03 0.40
N ARG A 29 3.89 5.32 0.00
CA ARG A 29 3.88 4.50 -1.22
C ARG A 29 3.02 3.27 -0.98
N LEU A 30 2.20 2.92 -1.96
CA LEU A 30 1.26 1.80 -1.87
C LEU A 30 1.89 0.52 -2.38
N TYR A 31 1.75 -0.53 -1.60
CA TYR A 31 2.22 -1.87 -1.90
C TYR A 31 1.07 -2.87 -1.80
N ARG A 32 1.21 -3.98 -2.52
CA ARG A 32 0.29 -5.11 -2.47
C ARG A 32 1.07 -6.43 -2.34
N LEU A 33 0.64 -7.31 -1.46
CA LEU A 33 1.06 -8.71 -1.43
C LEU A 33 0.27 -9.53 -2.45
N ASN A 34 0.97 -10.30 -3.28
CA ASN A 34 0.34 -11.29 -4.14
C ASN A 34 0.13 -12.62 -3.40
N ALA A 35 -0.50 -13.59 -4.04
CA ALA A 35 -0.79 -14.90 -3.44
C ALA A 35 0.47 -15.71 -3.06
N ARG A 36 1.64 -15.33 -3.61
CA ARG A 36 2.94 -15.94 -3.30
C ARG A 36 3.69 -15.19 -2.19
N GLY A 37 3.10 -14.15 -1.61
CA GLY A 37 3.72 -13.30 -0.60
C GLY A 37 4.69 -12.27 -1.17
N GLU A 38 4.73 -12.09 -2.49
CA GLU A 38 5.64 -11.11 -3.12
C GLU A 38 5.04 -9.70 -3.04
N ILE A 39 5.90 -8.71 -2.79
CA ILE A 39 5.53 -7.30 -2.71
C ILE A 39 5.51 -6.70 -4.11
N ILE A 40 4.35 -6.15 -4.49
CA ILE A 40 4.13 -5.44 -5.74
C ILE A 40 3.95 -3.96 -5.44
N VAL A 41 4.77 -3.11 -6.06
CA VAL A 41 4.60 -1.65 -6.00
C VAL A 41 3.38 -1.25 -6.80
N MET A 42 2.45 -0.54 -6.16
CA MET A 42 1.26 -0.02 -6.82
C MET A 42 1.52 1.42 -7.27
N LYS A 43 1.27 1.70 -8.55
CA LYS A 43 1.35 3.06 -9.08
C LYS A 43 0.19 3.89 -8.51
N ARG A 44 0.48 5.12 -8.11
CA ARG A 44 -0.55 6.11 -7.80
C ARG A 44 -1.24 6.53 -9.10
N ALA A 45 -2.55 6.71 -9.07
CA ALA A 45 -3.30 7.26 -10.19
C ALA A 45 -3.41 8.77 -10.00
N VAL A 46 -3.30 9.54 -11.07
CA VAL A 46 -3.58 10.98 -11.05
C VAL A 46 -4.86 11.21 -11.83
N LYS A 47 -5.86 11.81 -11.18
CA LYS A 47 -7.12 12.21 -11.82
C LYS A 47 -7.27 13.72 -11.68
N ARG A 48 -7.19 14.43 -12.82
CA ARG A 48 -7.10 15.90 -12.90
C ARG A 48 -5.92 16.45 -12.09
N TYR A 49 -6.15 16.84 -10.84
CA TYR A 49 -5.19 17.42 -9.91
C TYR A 49 -5.06 16.63 -8.60
N THR A 50 -5.79 15.52 -8.46
CA THR A 50 -5.79 14.71 -7.24
C THR A 50 -4.99 13.43 -7.46
N VAL A 51 -4.13 13.13 -6.48
CA VAL A 51 -3.41 11.86 -6.39
C VAL A 51 -4.28 10.86 -5.63
N ASP A 52 -4.67 9.79 -6.31
CA ASP A 52 -5.58 8.76 -5.81
C ASP A 52 -4.89 7.39 -5.71
N TYR A 53 -5.48 6.54 -4.89
CA TYR A 53 -5.05 5.16 -4.67
C TYR A 53 -6.09 4.19 -5.22
N VAL A 54 -5.63 3.15 -5.90
CA VAL A 54 -6.50 2.10 -6.47
C VAL A 54 -6.33 0.81 -5.69
N LEU A 55 -7.41 0.36 -5.03
CA LEU A 55 -7.47 -0.89 -4.27
C LEU A 55 -8.56 -1.78 -4.86
N LYS A 56 -8.24 -3.01 -5.30
CA LYS A 56 -9.20 -3.92 -5.98
C LYS A 56 -10.12 -3.21 -6.99
N SER A 57 -9.56 -2.39 -7.88
CA SER A 57 -10.30 -1.62 -8.90
C SER A 57 -11.23 -0.51 -8.37
N ARG A 58 -11.20 -0.20 -7.08
CA ARG A 58 -11.88 0.96 -6.49
C ARG A 58 -10.89 2.11 -6.29
N PHE A 59 -11.34 3.32 -6.61
CA PHE A 59 -10.57 4.54 -6.41
C PHE A 59 -10.85 5.13 -5.03
N PHE A 60 -9.79 5.52 -4.34
CA PHE A 60 -9.83 6.19 -3.06
C PHE A 60 -9.05 7.50 -3.15
N SER A 61 -9.71 8.61 -2.81
CA SER A 61 -8.99 9.83 -2.51
C SER A 61 -8.13 9.65 -1.27
N LEU A 62 -7.10 10.47 -1.11
CA LEU A 62 -6.26 10.44 0.09
C LEU A 62 -7.08 10.59 1.38
N SER A 63 -8.10 11.46 1.38
CA SER A 63 -8.97 11.66 2.54
C SER A 63 -9.80 10.42 2.89
N GLN A 64 -10.32 9.71 1.89
CA GLN A 64 -11.04 8.45 2.10
C GLN A 64 -10.09 7.36 2.59
N LEU A 65 -8.90 7.26 1.99
CA LEU A 65 -7.93 6.24 2.37
C LEU A 65 -7.46 6.39 3.82
N ARG A 66 -7.20 7.64 4.26
CA ARG A 66 -6.74 7.95 5.63
C ARG A 66 -7.67 7.41 6.72
N GLN A 67 -8.97 7.36 6.47
CA GLN A 67 -9.95 6.82 7.44
C GLN A 67 -9.78 5.31 7.66
N LEU A 68 -9.24 4.61 6.67
CA LEU A 68 -9.00 3.17 6.69
C LEU A 68 -7.60 2.81 7.19
N LEU A 69 -6.70 3.77 7.37
CA LEU A 69 -5.32 3.48 7.77
C LEU A 69 -5.26 3.04 9.23
N ARG A 70 -4.48 1.99 9.48
CA ARG A 70 -4.15 1.47 10.81
C ARG A 70 -2.63 1.40 10.92
N ARG A 71 -2.07 2.15 11.88
CA ARG A 71 -0.62 2.18 12.07
C ARG A 71 -0.17 0.85 12.64
N HIS A 72 0.78 0.20 11.99
CA HIS A 72 1.61 -0.80 12.65
C HIS A 72 2.53 -0.04 13.61
N LEU A 73 2.23 -0.11 14.91
CA LEU A 73 3.20 0.31 15.91
C LEU A 73 4.37 -0.67 15.81
N PRO A 74 5.62 -0.22 15.73
CA PRO A 74 6.74 -1.12 15.95
C PRO A 74 6.51 -1.73 17.34
N ILE A 75 6.42 -3.07 17.40
CA ILE A 75 6.52 -3.77 18.66
C ILE A 75 7.92 -3.45 19.15
N ASN A 76 8.05 -2.46 20.03
CA ASN A 76 9.31 -2.19 20.70
C ASN A 76 9.58 -3.43 21.57
N PRO A 77 10.62 -4.23 21.30
CA PRO A 77 11.10 -5.14 22.33
C PRO A 77 11.72 -4.25 23.40
N LEU A 78 11.05 -4.14 24.54
CA LEU A 78 11.64 -3.57 25.76
C LEU A 78 12.91 -4.33 26.13
#